data_AF-I4W8U9-F1
#
_entry.id   AF-I4W8U9-F1
#
_cell.length_a   1.000
_cell.length_b   1.000
_cell.length_c   1.000
_cell.angle_alpha   90.00
_cell.angle_beta   90.00
_cell.angle_gamma   90.00
#
_symmetry.space_group_name_H-M   'P 1'
#
loop_
_entity.id
_entity.type
_entity.pdbx_description
1 polymer ?
#
loop_
_entity_poly.entity_id
_entity_poly.type
_entity_poly.pdbx_seq_one_letter_code
_entity_poly.pdbx_strand_id
1 'polypeptide(L)'
;MKGHVRLAVWCVVVALVALPIVGVLNGWFAASRWPVTKLTMQASFKHVDAQQIRAAILPHLGKGFFALDLGEVQKAVAALPWVASAEASKRWPDTLLLRVYERKPFARWNEKQLISRQGVVFSVPEAASYTALPDLRGPDDQMSDVVGFYADALKAFAGTG
;
A
#
# COMPACT_ATOMS: atom_id res chain seq x y z
N MET A 1 -65.71 -7.77 0.68
CA MET A 1 -64.93 -6.52 0.53
C MET A 1 -64.02 -6.16 1.71
N LYS A 2 -64.37 -6.43 2.99
CA LYS A 2 -63.54 -6.01 4.16
C LYS A 2 -62.23 -6.82 4.39
N GLY A 3 -62.12 -8.04 3.86
CA GLY A 3 -60.94 -8.90 4.06
C GLY A 3 -59.69 -8.46 3.27
N HIS A 4 -59.88 -8.04 2.02
CA HIS A 4 -58.79 -7.61 1.13
C HIS A 4 -58.10 -6.34 1.64
N VAL A 5 -58.84 -5.46 2.32
CA VAL A 5 -58.30 -4.22 2.91
C VAL A 5 -57.36 -4.54 4.07
N ARG A 6 -57.68 -5.53 4.92
CA ARG A 6 -56.83 -5.91 6.05
C ARG A 6 -55.53 -6.57 5.59
N LEU A 7 -55.61 -7.41 4.55
CA LEU A 7 -54.43 -7.99 3.89
C LEU A 7 -53.55 -6.92 3.24
N ALA A 8 -54.14 -5.96 2.54
CA ALA A 8 -53.39 -4.85 1.92
C ALA A 8 -52.66 -4.00 2.98
N VAL A 9 -53.32 -3.70 4.10
CA VAL A 9 -52.71 -2.95 5.22
C VAL A 9 -51.54 -3.71 5.82
N TRP A 10 -51.68 -5.03 6.04
CA TRP A 10 -50.58 -5.86 6.56
C TRP A 10 -49.38 -5.93 5.60
N CYS A 11 -49.62 -6.06 4.29
CA CYS A 11 -48.54 -6.04 3.30
C CYS A 11 -47.79 -4.70 3.31
N VAL A 12 -48.49 -3.56 3.44
CA VAL A 12 -47.87 -2.24 3.55
C VAL A 12 -47.02 -2.11 4.81
N VAL A 13 -47.52 -2.58 5.96
CA VAL A 13 -46.77 -2.56 7.22
C VAL A 13 -45.51 -3.42 7.13
N VAL A 14 -45.62 -4.63 6.58
CA VAL A 14 -44.46 -5.52 6.40
C VAL A 14 -43.45 -4.90 5.45
N ALA A 15 -43.89 -4.32 4.32
CA ALA A 15 -42.99 -3.65 3.39
C ALA A 15 -42.28 -2.45 4.06
N LEU A 16 -42.99 -1.68 4.88
CA LEU A 16 -42.46 -0.49 5.57
C LEU A 16 -41.40 -0.85 6.63
N VAL A 17 -41.49 -2.04 7.22
CA VAL A 17 -40.48 -2.58 8.16
C VAL A 17 -39.35 -3.33 7.44
N ALA A 18 -39.65 -4.06 6.36
CA ALA A 18 -38.66 -4.85 5.64
C ALA A 18 -37.73 -3.99 4.77
N LEU A 19 -38.24 -2.92 4.15
CA LEU A 19 -37.44 -1.98 3.34
C LEU A 19 -36.21 -1.41 4.06
N PRO A 20 -36.32 -0.86 5.29
CA PRO A 20 -35.15 -0.36 6.00
C PRO A 20 -34.17 -1.48 6.37
N ILE A 21 -34.66 -2.68 6.71
CA ILE A 21 -33.81 -3.84 7.05
C ILE A 21 -33.00 -4.29 5.82
N VAL A 22 -33.65 -4.41 4.66
CA VAL A 22 -32.98 -4.77 3.39
C VAL A 22 -31.99 -3.67 2.98
N GLY A 23 -32.32 -2.40 3.17
CA GLY A 23 -31.41 -1.29 2.90
C GLY A 23 -30.16 -1.28 3.80
N VAL A 24 -30.29 -1.74 5.06
CA VAL A 24 -29.16 -1.90 5.99
C VAL A 24 -28.30 -3.11 5.61
N LEU A 25 -28.91 -4.25 5.31
CA LEU A 25 -28.18 -5.47 4.91
C LEU A 25 -27.45 -5.32 3.57
N ASN A 26 -28.05 -4.63 2.60
CA ASN A 26 -27.42 -4.31 1.31
C ASN A 26 -26.49 -3.08 1.38
N GLY A 27 -26.27 -2.49 2.55
CA GLY A 27 -25.33 -1.40 2.75
C GLY A 27 -25.71 -0.05 2.12
N TRP A 28 -26.94 0.10 1.61
CA TRP A 28 -27.42 1.34 0.96
C TRP A 28 -27.36 2.55 1.91
N PHE A 29 -27.69 2.34 3.19
CA PHE A 29 -27.62 3.40 4.21
C PHE A 29 -26.22 3.63 4.77
N ALA A 30 -25.34 2.62 4.71
CA ALA A 30 -24.00 2.68 5.29
C ALA A 30 -22.95 3.26 4.31
N ALA A 31 -23.10 3.01 3.00
CA ALA A 31 -22.13 3.43 2.00
C ALA A 31 -22.07 4.96 1.81
N SER A 32 -23.20 5.68 1.95
CA SER A 32 -23.27 7.11 1.64
C SER A 32 -22.96 8.07 2.81
N ARG A 33 -22.83 7.60 4.06
CA ARG A 33 -22.75 8.48 5.25
C ARG A 33 -21.36 8.59 5.90
N TRP A 34 -20.37 7.80 5.46
CA TRP A 34 -19.02 7.83 6.04
C TRP A 34 -17.92 7.88 4.96
N PRO A 35 -17.61 9.08 4.43
CA PRO A 35 -16.39 9.28 3.66
C PRO A 35 -15.14 9.02 4.52
N VAL A 36 -14.07 8.47 3.93
CA VAL A 36 -12.76 8.40 4.61
C VAL A 36 -12.32 9.83 4.89
N THR A 37 -12.39 10.25 6.15
CA THR A 37 -12.15 11.66 6.51
C THR A 37 -10.73 11.87 7.01
N LYS A 38 -10.05 10.83 7.51
CA LYS A 38 -8.72 10.95 8.11
C LYS A 38 -7.73 9.91 7.56
N LEU A 39 -6.66 10.39 6.95
CA LEU A 39 -5.51 9.59 6.55
C LEU A 39 -4.41 9.79 7.60
N THR A 40 -4.12 8.77 8.41
CA THR A 40 -3.01 8.82 9.37
C THR A 40 -1.88 7.95 8.84
N MET A 41 -0.88 8.59 8.25
CA MET A 41 0.26 7.91 7.67
C MET A 41 1.35 7.76 8.74
N GLN A 42 1.70 6.52 9.09
CA GLN A 42 2.85 6.21 9.93
C GLN A 42 3.98 5.73 9.02
N ALA A 43 4.65 6.67 8.35
CA ALA A 43 5.84 6.39 7.57
C ALA A 43 7.03 7.19 8.14
N SER A 44 8.20 6.56 8.18
CA SER A 44 9.46 7.26 8.44
C SER A 44 9.94 7.86 7.12
N PHE A 45 9.44 9.04 6.77
CA PHE A 45 9.71 9.73 5.50
C PHE A 45 11.20 10.09 5.39
N LYS A 46 11.98 9.30 4.63
CA LYS A 46 13.35 9.69 4.24
C LYS A 46 13.47 9.88 2.72
N HIS A 47 12.78 9.08 1.91
CA HIS A 47 12.80 9.20 0.44
C HIS A 47 11.41 9.15 -0.21
N VAL A 48 10.40 8.61 0.47
CA VAL A 48 9.02 8.61 -0.04
C VAL A 48 8.28 9.77 0.58
N ASP A 49 7.73 10.68 -0.22
CA ASP A 49 6.95 11.81 0.29
C ASP A 49 5.47 11.43 0.53
N ALA A 50 4.86 12.00 1.57
CA ALA A 50 3.44 11.85 1.89
C ALA A 50 2.55 12.24 0.70
N GLN A 51 2.97 13.23 -0.11
CA GLN A 51 2.21 13.67 -1.27
C GLN A 51 2.19 12.61 -2.39
N GLN A 52 3.30 11.92 -2.63
CA GLN A 52 3.38 10.83 -3.63
C GLN A 52 2.51 9.65 -3.23
N ILE A 53 2.57 9.25 -1.95
CA ILE A 53 1.70 8.20 -1.41
C ILE A 53 0.24 8.61 -1.54
N ARG A 54 -0.08 9.86 -1.16
CA ARG A 54 -1.45 10.38 -1.27
C ARG A 54 -1.96 10.35 -2.71
N ALA A 55 -1.13 10.73 -3.68
CA ALA A 55 -1.46 10.68 -5.09
C ALA A 55 -1.73 9.23 -5.57
N ALA A 56 -0.92 8.27 -5.12
CA ALA A 56 -1.08 6.86 -5.47
C ALA A 56 -2.39 6.26 -4.92
N ILE A 57 -2.83 6.68 -3.73
CA ILE A 57 -4.04 6.14 -3.08
C ILE A 57 -5.32 6.93 -3.39
N LEU A 58 -5.21 8.17 -3.87
CA LEU A 58 -6.35 9.05 -4.20
C LEU A 58 -7.43 8.37 -5.07
N PRO A 59 -7.09 7.64 -6.16
CA PRO A 59 -8.10 6.95 -6.97
C PRO A 59 -8.83 5.84 -6.20
N HIS A 60 -8.22 5.29 -5.16
CA HIS A 60 -8.80 4.22 -4.35
C HIS A 60 -9.64 4.74 -3.15
N LEU A 61 -9.38 5.97 -2.68
CA LEU A 61 -10.08 6.59 -1.55
C LEU A 61 -11.50 7.08 -1.87
N GLY A 62 -11.82 7.35 -3.14
CA GLY A 62 -13.08 7.97 -3.58
C GLY A 62 -14.37 7.16 -3.33
N LYS A 63 -14.26 5.87 -2.91
CA LYS A 63 -15.42 5.00 -2.67
C LYS A 63 -15.94 5.02 -1.22
N GLY A 64 -15.34 5.79 -0.32
CA GLY A 64 -15.72 5.87 1.11
C GLY A 64 -15.03 4.81 1.99
N PHE A 65 -15.10 4.96 3.32
CA PHE A 65 -14.27 4.18 4.27
C PHE A 65 -14.55 2.69 4.25
N PHE A 66 -15.82 2.34 4.07
CA PHE A 66 -16.26 0.96 4.03
C PHE A 66 -15.93 0.27 2.70
N ALA A 67 -16.04 0.97 1.56
CA ALA A 67 -15.75 0.41 0.24
C ALA A 67 -14.27 0.55 -0.21
N LEU A 68 -13.40 1.07 0.66
CA LEU A 68 -11.96 1.10 0.43
C LEU A 68 -11.38 -0.31 0.44
N ASP A 69 -10.75 -0.71 -0.66
CA ASP A 69 -9.97 -1.95 -0.76
C ASP A 69 -8.53 -1.70 -0.26
N LEU A 70 -8.18 -2.35 0.84
CA LEU A 70 -6.84 -2.23 1.44
C LEU A 70 -5.76 -2.91 0.62
N GLY A 71 -6.11 -3.98 -0.09
CA GLY A 71 -5.18 -4.70 -0.96
C GLY A 71 -4.77 -3.83 -2.15
N GLU A 72 -5.72 -3.12 -2.75
CA GLU A 72 -5.44 -2.20 -3.85
C GLU A 72 -4.61 -0.99 -3.38
N VAL A 73 -4.92 -0.43 -2.20
CA VAL A 73 -4.08 0.61 -1.57
C VAL A 73 -2.65 0.10 -1.33
N GLN A 74 -2.52 -1.10 -0.78
CA GLN A 74 -1.22 -1.70 -0.50
C GLN A 74 -0.41 -1.89 -1.79
N LYS A 75 -1.04 -2.40 -2.86
CA LYS A 75 -0.40 -2.56 -4.18
C LYS A 75 0.02 -1.23 -4.78
N ALA A 76 -0.85 -0.22 -4.73
CA ALA A 76 -0.56 1.11 -5.26
C ALA A 76 0.65 1.75 -4.57
N VAL A 77 0.77 1.60 -3.25
CA VAL A 77 1.91 2.12 -2.49
C VAL A 77 3.16 1.27 -2.71
N ALA A 78 3.04 -0.05 -2.77
CA ALA A 78 4.16 -0.97 -3.02
C ALA A 78 4.73 -0.84 -4.45
N ALA A 79 3.98 -0.28 -5.40
CA ALA A 79 4.46 0.03 -6.74
C ALA A 79 5.48 1.18 -6.78
N LEU A 80 5.58 1.98 -5.72
CA LEU A 80 6.58 3.04 -5.62
C LEU A 80 8.00 2.42 -5.51
N PRO A 81 8.97 2.88 -6.31
CA PRO A 81 10.31 2.26 -6.37
C PRO A 81 11.03 2.18 -5.02
N TRP A 82 10.87 3.20 -4.18
CA TRP A 82 11.49 3.29 -2.86
C TRP A 82 10.79 2.45 -1.79
N VAL A 83 9.63 1.84 -2.08
CA VAL A 83 8.86 1.07 -1.10
C VAL A 83 9.25 -0.40 -1.15
N ALA A 84 9.73 -0.92 -0.01
CA ALA A 84 10.07 -2.32 0.17
C ALA A 84 8.80 -3.14 0.44
N SER A 85 7.98 -2.65 1.36
CA SER A 85 6.67 -3.19 1.69
C SER A 85 5.76 -2.09 2.20
N ALA A 86 4.46 -2.29 2.05
CA ALA A 86 3.43 -1.44 2.62
C ALA A 86 2.45 -2.31 3.39
N GLU A 87 1.93 -1.81 4.52
CA GLU A 87 0.83 -2.42 5.26
C GLU A 87 -0.27 -1.38 5.41
N ALA A 88 -1.47 -1.72 4.93
CA ALA A 88 -2.65 -0.88 5.05
C ALA A 88 -3.61 -1.51 6.07
N SER A 89 -4.05 -0.75 7.06
CA SER A 89 -4.97 -1.19 8.09
C SER A 89 -6.02 -0.13 8.40
N LYS A 90 -7.27 -0.55 8.64
CA LYS A 90 -8.34 0.37 9.04
C LYS A 90 -8.35 0.51 10.56
N ARG A 91 -8.32 1.75 11.03
CA ARG A 91 -8.56 2.14 12.41
C ARG A 91 -9.91 2.86 12.46
N TRP A 92 -10.88 2.21 13.09
CA TRP A 92 -12.19 2.81 13.32
C TRP A 92 -12.03 4.10 14.17
N PRO A 93 -12.82 5.17 13.94
CA PRO A 93 -13.99 5.27 13.04
C PRO A 93 -13.73 5.63 11.58
N ASP A 94 -12.65 6.36 11.27
CA ASP A 94 -12.46 7.01 9.98
C ASP A 94 -10.99 7.08 9.52
N THR A 95 -10.12 6.29 10.16
CA THR A 95 -8.67 6.38 10.00
C THR A 95 -8.12 5.25 9.16
N LEU A 96 -7.45 5.58 8.05
CA LEU A 96 -6.59 4.61 7.34
C LEU A 96 -5.17 4.74 7.88
N LEU A 97 -4.68 3.67 8.51
CA LEU A 97 -3.31 3.54 8.98
C LEU A 97 -2.49 2.84 7.90
N LEU A 98 -1.57 3.59 7.29
CA LEU A 98 -0.62 3.08 6.31
C LEU A 98 0.78 3.08 6.93
N ARG A 99 1.40 1.89 6.99
CA ARG A 99 2.81 1.73 7.33
C ARG A 99 3.59 1.45 6.07
N VAL A 100 4.63 2.23 5.84
CA VAL A 100 5.48 2.11 4.65
C VAL A 100 6.90 1.84 5.10
N TYR A 101 7.48 0.76 4.58
CA TYR A 101 8.86 0.39 4.82
C TYR A 101 9.69 0.79 3.62
N GLU A 102 10.60 1.73 3.80
CA GLU A 102 11.49 2.19 2.74
C GLU A 102 12.60 1.15 2.44
N ARG A 103 12.95 1.05 1.15
CA ARG A 103 14.13 0.32 0.69
C ARG A 103 15.39 1.05 1.13
N LYS A 104 16.32 0.31 1.73
CA LYS A 104 17.64 0.83 2.06
C LYS A 104 18.62 0.40 0.96
N PRO A 105 19.22 1.35 0.23
CA PRO A 105 20.17 1.00 -0.81
C PRO A 105 21.45 0.44 -0.18
N PHE A 106 22.00 -0.59 -0.81
CA PHE A 106 23.21 -1.30 -0.40
C PHE A 106 24.36 -1.04 -1.38
N ALA A 107 24.08 -1.15 -2.69
CA ALA A 107 25.04 -0.97 -3.76
C ALA A 107 24.36 -0.37 -4.98
N ARG A 108 25.14 0.21 -5.90
CA ARG A 108 24.70 0.56 -7.25
C ARG A 108 24.84 -0.66 -8.16
N TRP A 109 23.90 -0.82 -9.08
CA TRP A 109 23.88 -1.88 -10.09
C TRP A 109 23.84 -1.25 -11.47
N ASN A 110 24.82 -1.58 -12.31
CA ASN A 110 24.89 -1.15 -13.71
C ASN A 110 24.64 0.38 -13.90
N GLU A 111 25.21 1.18 -12.99
CA GLU A 111 25.16 2.67 -12.94
C GLU A 111 23.80 3.33 -12.71
N LYS A 112 22.70 2.76 -13.23
CA LYS A 112 21.36 3.38 -13.24
C LYS A 112 20.39 2.77 -12.22
N GLN A 113 20.79 1.70 -11.55
CA GLN A 113 19.93 0.97 -10.61
C GLN A 113 20.59 0.86 -9.24
N LEU A 114 19.79 0.54 -8.24
CA LEU A 114 20.23 0.30 -6.88
C LEU A 114 19.85 -1.11 -6.46
N ILE A 115 20.73 -1.76 -5.71
CA ILE A 115 20.43 -3.00 -5.00
C ILE A 115 20.03 -2.62 -3.59
N SER A 116 18.86 -3.08 -3.15
CA SER A 116 18.43 -2.94 -1.76
C SER A 116 19.13 -3.96 -0.86
N ARG A 117 19.19 -3.71 0.45
CA ARG A 117 19.71 -4.71 1.43
C ARG A 117 18.95 -6.04 1.42
N GLN A 118 17.75 -6.07 0.86
CA GLN A 118 16.93 -7.26 0.66
C GLN A 118 17.27 -8.02 -0.62
N GLY A 119 18.28 -7.59 -1.39
CA GLY A 119 18.69 -8.24 -2.64
C GLY A 119 17.79 -7.95 -3.84
N VAL A 120 16.91 -6.95 -3.73
CA VAL A 120 16.04 -6.52 -4.84
C VAL A 120 16.67 -5.34 -5.56
N VAL A 121 16.74 -5.41 -6.89
CA VAL A 121 17.12 -4.29 -7.75
C VAL A 121 15.93 -3.40 -8.05
N PHE A 122 16.14 -2.09 -7.92
CA PHE A 122 15.13 -1.08 -8.19
C PHE A 122 15.76 0.14 -8.85
N SER A 123 15.01 0.79 -9.74
CA SER A 123 15.45 1.94 -10.50
C SER A 123 14.87 3.23 -9.91
N VAL A 124 15.71 4.22 -9.65
CA VAL A 124 15.30 5.55 -9.15
C VAL A 124 16.07 6.64 -9.90
N PRO A 125 15.47 7.81 -10.16
CA PRO A 125 16.15 8.89 -10.90
C PRO A 125 17.46 9.34 -10.23
N GLU A 126 17.53 9.25 -8.91
CA GLU A 126 18.66 9.68 -8.09
C GLU A 126 19.72 8.58 -7.90
N ALA A 127 19.59 7.41 -8.55
CA ALA A 127 20.50 6.28 -8.34
C ALA A 127 21.97 6.66 -8.55
N ALA A 128 22.24 7.51 -9.54
CA ALA A 128 23.57 8.01 -9.87
C ALA A 128 24.19 8.90 -8.77
N SER A 129 23.38 9.54 -7.93
CA SER A 129 23.82 10.44 -6.88
C SER A 129 24.43 9.71 -5.66
N TYR A 130 24.23 8.40 -5.55
CA TYR A 130 24.74 7.58 -4.44
C TYR A 130 26.20 7.11 -4.68
N THR A 131 27.12 8.07 -4.83
CA THR A 131 28.54 7.79 -5.14
C THR A 131 29.31 7.09 -4.01
N ALA A 132 28.83 7.22 -2.77
CA ALA A 132 29.42 6.53 -1.61
C ALA A 132 29.09 5.03 -1.56
N LEU A 133 28.13 4.55 -2.37
CA LEU A 133 27.77 3.14 -2.43
C LEU A 133 28.71 2.39 -3.40
N PRO A 134 29.06 1.13 -3.08
CA PRO A 134 29.81 0.27 -3.99
C PRO A 134 29.14 0.20 -5.37
N ASP A 135 29.93 0.25 -6.43
CA ASP A 135 29.46 0.05 -7.80
C ASP A 135 29.65 -1.41 -8.18
N LEU A 136 28.54 -2.14 -8.36
CA LEU A 136 28.53 -3.52 -8.80
C LEU A 136 27.99 -3.57 -10.24
N ARG A 137 28.65 -4.37 -11.07
CA ARG A 137 28.29 -4.51 -12.49
C ARG A 137 28.25 -5.97 -12.85
N GLY A 138 27.26 -6.34 -13.65
CA GLY A 138 27.13 -7.70 -14.15
C GLY A 138 25.83 -7.93 -14.90
N PRO A 139 25.70 -9.12 -15.53
CA PRO A 139 24.44 -9.63 -16.04
C PRO A 139 23.40 -9.78 -14.92
N ASP A 140 22.13 -9.48 -15.21
CA ASP A 140 21.05 -9.52 -14.22
C ASP A 140 20.82 -10.92 -13.62
N ASP A 141 21.10 -11.98 -14.39
CA ASP A 141 21.02 -13.38 -13.97
C ASP A 141 22.13 -13.81 -13.00
N GLN A 142 23.23 -13.06 -12.93
CA GLN A 142 24.38 -13.33 -12.04
C GLN A 142 24.47 -12.37 -10.86
N MET A 143 23.42 -11.60 -10.60
CA MET A 143 23.41 -10.62 -9.51
C MET A 143 23.70 -11.24 -8.14
N SER A 144 23.11 -12.40 -7.84
CA SER A 144 23.35 -13.13 -6.59
C SER A 144 24.82 -13.49 -6.41
N ASP A 145 25.48 -13.89 -7.51
CA ASP A 145 26.87 -14.35 -7.50
C ASP A 145 27.81 -13.16 -7.30
N VAL A 146 27.54 -12.03 -7.98
CA VAL A 146 28.31 -10.79 -7.82
C VAL A 146 28.19 -10.25 -6.38
N VAL A 147 26.98 -10.24 -5.82
CA VAL A 147 26.75 -9.79 -4.44
C VAL A 147 27.42 -10.74 -3.43
N GLY A 148 27.33 -12.05 -3.65
CA GLY A 148 27.97 -13.07 -2.81
C GLY A 148 29.50 -12.92 -2.82
N PHE A 149 30.09 -12.83 -4.01
CA PHE A 149 31.53 -12.61 -4.18
C PHE A 149 32.00 -11.32 -3.47
N TYR A 150 31.25 -10.22 -3.63
CA TYR A 150 31.56 -8.96 -2.94
C TYR A 150 31.54 -9.10 -1.41
N ALA A 151 30.53 -9.80 -0.86
CA ALA A 151 30.43 -10.02 0.57
C ALA A 151 31.58 -10.88 1.13
N ASP A 152 32.03 -11.88 0.39
CA ASP A 152 33.14 -12.73 0.81
C ASP A 152 34.49 -12.03 0.69
N ALA A 153 34.70 -11.23 -0.36
CA ALA A 153 35.87 -10.36 -0.48
C ALA A 153 35.96 -9.40 0.72
N LEU A 154 34.85 -8.74 1.08
CA LEU A 154 34.82 -7.85 2.24
C LEU A 154 35.21 -8.56 3.54
N LYS A 155 34.74 -9.78 3.78
CA LYS A 155 35.13 -10.56 4.98
C LYS A 155 36.62 -10.88 4.99
N ALA A 156 37.16 -11.29 3.84
CA ALA A 156 38.58 -11.63 3.72
C ALA A 156 39.49 -10.42 4.01
N PHE A 157 39.14 -9.24 3.51
CA PHE A 157 39.90 -8.01 3.76
C PHE A 157 39.64 -7.38 5.13
N ALA A 158 38.48 -7.64 5.75
CA ALA A 158 38.19 -7.17 7.11
C ALA A 158 38.96 -7.92 8.20
N GLY A 159 39.40 -9.16 7.94
CA GLY A 159 40.18 -9.98 8.87
C GLY A 159 41.69 -9.68 8.89
N THR A 160 42.15 -8.74 8.06
CA THR A 160 43.57 -8.37 7.89
C THR A 160 43.94 -7.02 8.54
N GLY A 161 43.14 -6.52 9.48
CA GLY A 161 43.37 -5.25 10.20
C GLY A 161 43.68 -5.44 11.68
#